data_AF-A0A179DF37-F1
#
_entry.id   AF-A0A179DF37-F1
#
_cell.length_a   1.000
_cell.length_b   1.000
_cell.length_c   1.000
_cell.angle_alpha   90.00
_cell.angle_beta   90.00
_cell.angle_gamma   90.00
#
_symmetry.space_group_name_H-M   'P 1'
#
loop_
_entity.id
_entity.type
_entity.pdbx_description
1 polymer ?
#
loop_
_entity_poly.entity_id
_entity_poly.type
_entity_poly.pdbx_seq_one_letter_code
_entity_poly.pdbx_strand_id
1 'polypeptide(L)'
;MKFGLEQHIIDKLIAVFEQHSKVDKALVFGSRAKGNYRPDSDIDIAIKGQELTTDDIIAMSVAFEENGITHKIDLINYHSIKEPDLKDHIDRVGIELYSKWKECKLGDVTKLITKGTTPSSLGGKFINKGINYIKSEAVSYDGKIDKSTFVFIDEAVHQKLKRSQLAKDDILYSMAGIYLGKNGLVTEDMLPANTNQALAIIRLNQEKAKPKFIHYYLRQKSVIDFVNNMSGQSAQPNINFEEIKSIDILLPPLQEQTAIATILSSLDDKIDLLHRQNKTLEQLAETLFRQWFVEEAEESWEEKSLPEITDYLNGLALQKFPAKIDYLPVIKIREMKQGISENSDKCSRDIPLQYIVQDGDVLFSWSGSLEVVFWTGGEGALNQHLFKVSSKKYPKWFYYLATKHHLPEFKVIAESKSTTMGHIQRVHLQQAMISIPPKELFDQYNERITPMIDKLIDNHKQIRTLTQIRNTLLPKLMNGEVRVDL
;
A
#
# COMPACT_ATOMS: atom_id res chain seq x y z
N MET A 1 38.18 -20.80 -14.61
CA MET A 1 38.12 -19.55 -15.39
C MET A 1 36.73 -19.41 -15.96
N LYS A 2 35.99 -18.36 -15.59
CA LYS A 2 34.68 -18.05 -16.22
C LYS A 2 34.98 -17.46 -17.62
N PHE A 3 34.26 -17.87 -18.66
CA PHE A 3 34.45 -17.38 -20.05
C PHE A 3 35.86 -17.61 -20.66
N GLY A 4 36.69 -18.45 -20.05
CA GLY A 4 38.09 -18.59 -20.45
C GLY A 4 38.96 -17.37 -20.16
N LEU A 5 38.53 -16.53 -19.21
CA LEU A 5 39.25 -15.34 -18.78
C LEU A 5 39.80 -15.54 -17.36
N GLU A 6 40.95 -14.94 -17.10
CA GLU A 6 41.48 -14.82 -15.75
C GLU A 6 40.60 -13.91 -14.90
N GLN A 7 40.53 -14.19 -13.59
CA GLN A 7 39.64 -13.45 -12.69
C GLN A 7 39.94 -11.96 -12.68
N HIS A 8 41.22 -11.57 -12.71
CA HIS A 8 41.62 -10.17 -12.73
C HIS A 8 41.14 -9.40 -13.99
N ILE A 9 40.94 -10.09 -15.13
CA ILE A 9 40.39 -9.49 -16.35
C ILE A 9 38.90 -9.27 -16.19
N ILE A 10 38.19 -10.27 -15.63
CA ILE A 10 36.77 -10.16 -15.33
C ILE A 10 36.51 -9.00 -14.36
N ASP A 11 37.34 -8.87 -13.33
CA ASP A 11 37.21 -7.79 -12.34
C ASP A 11 37.41 -6.41 -12.99
N LYS A 12 38.36 -6.27 -13.92
CA LYS A 12 38.55 -5.04 -14.72
C LYS A 12 37.35 -4.75 -15.62
N LEU A 13 36.78 -5.76 -16.29
CA LEU A 13 35.59 -5.58 -17.12
C LEU A 13 34.42 -5.06 -16.28
N ILE A 14 34.18 -5.68 -15.12
CA ILE A 14 33.13 -5.29 -14.18
C ILE A 14 33.36 -3.86 -13.66
N ALA A 15 34.60 -3.50 -13.31
CA ALA A 15 34.92 -2.16 -12.81
C ALA A 15 34.57 -1.05 -13.80
N VAL A 16 34.77 -1.27 -15.11
CA VAL A 16 34.35 -0.32 -16.13
C VAL A 16 32.82 -0.20 -16.16
N PHE A 17 32.07 -1.31 -16.13
CA PHE A 17 30.61 -1.26 -16.12
C PHE A 17 30.06 -0.57 -14.87
N GLU A 18 30.66 -0.79 -13.70
CA GLU A 18 30.25 -0.14 -12.44
C GLU A 18 30.40 1.38 -12.46
N GLN A 19 31.30 1.93 -13.29
CA GLN A 19 31.48 3.38 -13.46
C GLN A 19 30.45 4.02 -14.40
N HIS A 20 29.72 3.22 -15.19
CA HIS A 20 28.76 3.71 -16.17
C HIS A 20 27.32 3.51 -15.67
N SER A 21 26.71 4.56 -15.15
CA SER A 21 25.39 4.52 -14.50
C SER A 21 24.25 4.01 -15.40
N LYS A 22 24.38 4.14 -16.73
CA LYS A 22 23.38 3.67 -17.71
C LYS A 22 23.46 2.17 -17.99
N VAL A 23 24.50 1.48 -17.53
CA VAL A 23 24.65 0.03 -17.73
C VAL A 23 23.82 -0.71 -16.68
N ASP A 24 22.73 -1.35 -17.09
CA ASP A 24 21.92 -2.19 -16.21
C ASP A 24 22.49 -3.62 -16.14
N LYS A 25 22.84 -4.19 -17.30
CA LYS A 25 23.43 -5.53 -17.41
C LYS A 25 24.44 -5.61 -18.57
N ALA A 26 25.43 -6.47 -18.40
CA ALA A 26 26.34 -6.88 -19.47
C ALA A 26 26.30 -8.40 -19.61
N LEU A 27 26.01 -8.87 -20.83
CA LEU A 27 25.93 -10.29 -21.18
C LEU A 27 27.06 -10.66 -22.13
N VAL A 28 27.90 -11.61 -21.74
CA VAL A 28 28.84 -12.23 -22.67
C VAL A 28 28.04 -13.20 -23.55
N PHE A 29 28.20 -13.11 -24.86
CA PHE A 29 27.60 -14.03 -25.82
C PHE A 29 28.66 -14.64 -26.75
N GLY A 30 28.25 -15.39 -27.77
CA GLY A 30 29.19 -15.94 -28.75
C GLY A 30 30.02 -17.14 -28.26
N SER A 31 31.27 -17.25 -28.71
CA SER A 31 32.13 -18.43 -28.50
C SER A 31 32.48 -18.65 -27.02
N ARG A 32 32.75 -17.55 -26.29
CA ARG A 32 33.10 -17.56 -24.86
C ARG A 32 31.93 -17.95 -23.97
N ALA A 33 30.71 -17.50 -24.30
CA ALA A 33 29.51 -17.91 -23.59
C ALA A 33 29.18 -19.40 -23.81
N LYS A 34 29.38 -19.92 -25.03
CA LYS A 34 29.13 -21.33 -25.37
C LYS A 34 30.20 -22.30 -24.88
N GLY A 35 31.37 -21.80 -24.46
CA GLY A 35 32.50 -22.63 -24.04
C GLY A 35 33.38 -23.17 -25.19
N ASN A 36 33.14 -22.75 -26.44
CA ASN A 36 33.88 -23.19 -27.63
C ASN A 36 34.95 -22.16 -28.07
N TYR A 37 35.51 -21.41 -27.13
CA TYR A 37 36.46 -20.33 -27.37
C TYR A 37 37.90 -20.83 -27.51
N ARG A 38 38.73 -20.05 -28.22
CA ARG A 38 40.19 -20.17 -28.26
C ARG A 38 40.82 -19.09 -27.37
N PRO A 39 42.11 -19.21 -26.97
CA PRO A 39 42.76 -18.22 -26.11
C PRO A 39 42.70 -16.79 -26.68
N ASP A 40 42.81 -16.66 -28.00
CA ASP A 40 42.78 -15.43 -28.79
C ASP A 40 41.38 -14.97 -29.20
N SER A 41 40.31 -15.67 -28.78
CA SER A 41 38.94 -15.30 -29.18
C SER A 41 38.51 -13.95 -28.58
N ASP A 42 37.80 -13.18 -29.40
CA ASP A 42 37.18 -11.92 -29.02
C ASP A 42 36.18 -12.12 -27.85
N ILE A 43 35.91 -11.04 -27.13
CA ILE A 43 34.90 -10.99 -26.06
C ILE A 43 33.69 -10.21 -26.59
N ASP A 44 32.68 -10.95 -27.04
CA ASP A 44 31.39 -10.37 -27.46
C ASP A 44 30.54 -10.04 -26.24
N ILE A 45 30.22 -8.76 -26.02
CA ILE A 45 29.41 -8.31 -24.88
C ILE A 45 28.23 -7.48 -25.34
N ALA A 46 27.03 -7.93 -25.00
CA ALA A 46 25.79 -7.19 -25.17
C ALA A 46 25.47 -6.39 -23.90
N ILE A 47 25.37 -5.08 -24.03
CA ILE A 47 25.04 -4.16 -22.94
C ILE A 47 23.54 -3.85 -22.99
N LYS A 48 22.85 -4.12 -21.88
CA LYS A 48 21.47 -3.71 -21.63
C LYS A 48 21.47 -2.52 -20.67
N GLY A 49 20.68 -1.52 -20.98
CA GLY A 49 20.62 -0.28 -20.21
C GLY A 49 19.64 0.70 -20.83
N GLN A 50 18.84 1.37 -19.99
CA GLN A 50 17.94 2.41 -20.46
C GLN A 50 18.75 3.62 -20.97
N GLU A 51 18.37 4.14 -22.14
CA GLU A 51 18.96 5.34 -22.75
C GLU A 51 20.47 5.27 -23.05
N LEU A 52 21.03 4.08 -23.23
CA LEU A 52 22.39 3.91 -23.74
C LEU A 52 22.53 4.50 -25.13
N THR A 53 23.47 5.43 -25.29
CA THR A 53 23.83 6.06 -26.56
C THR A 53 25.07 5.39 -27.17
N THR A 54 25.35 5.67 -28.44
CA THR A 54 26.58 5.21 -29.09
C THR A 54 27.83 5.79 -28.41
N ASP A 55 27.77 7.02 -27.91
CA ASP A 55 28.87 7.66 -27.19
C ASP A 55 29.20 6.94 -25.88
N ASP A 56 28.18 6.45 -25.16
CA ASP A 56 28.39 5.65 -23.94
C ASP A 56 29.11 4.33 -24.26
N ILE A 57 28.80 3.69 -25.39
CA ILE A 57 29.48 2.46 -25.85
C ILE A 57 30.94 2.76 -26.17
N ILE A 58 31.21 3.84 -26.92
CA ILE A 58 32.58 4.25 -27.28
C ILE A 58 33.39 4.58 -26.02
N ALA A 59 32.81 5.29 -25.06
CA ALA A 59 33.47 5.61 -23.79
C ALA A 59 33.87 4.35 -23.02
N MET A 60 33.01 3.33 -22.97
CA MET A 60 33.35 2.04 -22.36
C MET A 60 34.46 1.30 -23.11
N SER A 61 34.42 1.30 -24.45
CA SER A 61 35.49 0.72 -25.27
C SER A 61 36.85 1.34 -24.96
N VAL A 62 36.92 2.68 -24.87
CA VAL A 62 38.14 3.41 -24.49
C VAL A 62 38.57 3.05 -23.07
N ALA A 63 37.64 3.00 -22.12
CA ALA A 63 37.95 2.65 -20.74
C ALA A 63 38.53 1.22 -20.60
N PHE A 64 38.11 0.26 -21.43
CA PHE A 64 38.71 -1.07 -21.44
C PHE A 64 40.17 -1.07 -21.90
N GLU A 65 40.50 -0.28 -22.91
CA GLU A 65 41.87 -0.12 -23.40
C GLU A 65 42.76 0.54 -22.34
N GLU A 66 42.28 1.59 -21.69
CA GLU A 66 43.00 2.29 -20.61
C GLU A 66 43.27 1.39 -19.39
N ASN A 67 42.36 0.44 -19.12
CA ASN A 67 42.54 -0.56 -18.05
C ASN A 67 43.49 -1.71 -18.44
N GLY A 68 44.11 -1.65 -19.62
CA GLY A 68 45.10 -2.60 -20.10
C GLY A 68 44.52 -4.00 -20.34
N ILE A 69 43.27 -4.08 -20.81
CA ILE A 69 42.66 -5.34 -21.21
C ILE A 69 43.16 -5.70 -22.61
N THR A 70 43.90 -6.81 -22.72
CA THR A 70 44.59 -7.20 -23.97
C THR A 70 43.71 -7.95 -24.97
N HIS A 71 42.52 -8.38 -24.55
CA HIS A 71 41.58 -9.08 -25.41
C HIS A 71 40.80 -8.07 -26.25
N LYS A 72 40.50 -8.41 -27.51
CA LYS A 72 39.58 -7.61 -28.32
C LYS A 72 38.17 -7.75 -27.76
N ILE A 73 37.51 -6.63 -27.48
CA ILE A 73 36.16 -6.57 -26.91
C ILE A 73 35.23 -5.92 -27.92
N ASP A 74 34.20 -6.65 -28.32
CA ASP A 74 33.15 -6.15 -29.20
C ASP A 74 31.90 -5.86 -28.36
N LEU A 75 31.63 -4.57 -28.13
CA LEU A 75 30.46 -4.09 -27.39
C LEU A 75 29.29 -3.82 -28.35
N ILE A 76 28.12 -4.35 -28.00
CA ILE A 76 26.88 -4.03 -28.70
C ILE A 76 25.83 -3.49 -27.73
N ASN A 77 25.18 -2.39 -28.09
CA ASN A 77 23.98 -1.93 -27.37
C ASN A 77 22.82 -2.85 -27.75
N TYR A 78 22.34 -3.64 -26.78
CA TYR A 78 21.30 -4.64 -27.02
C TYR A 78 19.99 -4.02 -27.55
N HIS A 79 19.67 -2.78 -27.16
CA HIS A 79 18.44 -2.11 -27.60
C HIS A 79 18.53 -1.53 -29.01
N SER A 80 19.73 -1.36 -29.56
CA SER A 80 19.91 -0.87 -30.94
C SER A 80 19.97 -1.99 -31.99
N ILE A 81 19.97 -3.27 -31.57
CA ILE A 81 19.98 -4.44 -32.46
C ILE A 81 18.67 -4.48 -33.27
N LYS A 82 18.79 -4.45 -34.60
CA LYS A 82 17.64 -4.50 -35.53
C LYS A 82 17.29 -5.93 -35.94
N GLU A 83 18.28 -6.83 -35.91
CA GLU A 83 18.17 -8.23 -36.32
C GLU A 83 17.55 -9.08 -35.18
N PRO A 84 16.31 -9.61 -35.35
CA PRO A 84 15.64 -10.39 -34.31
C PRO A 84 16.41 -11.66 -33.95
N ASP A 85 16.97 -12.35 -34.94
CA ASP A 85 17.71 -13.60 -34.72
C ASP A 85 18.93 -13.43 -33.80
N LEU A 86 19.63 -12.28 -33.91
CA LEU A 86 20.77 -11.98 -33.04
C LEU A 86 20.29 -11.69 -31.61
N LYS A 87 19.17 -10.99 -31.46
CA LYS A 87 18.57 -10.69 -30.17
C LYS A 87 18.11 -11.97 -29.45
N ASP A 88 17.38 -12.82 -30.16
CA ASP A 88 16.96 -14.14 -29.69
C ASP A 88 18.17 -15.04 -29.38
N HIS A 89 19.24 -14.92 -30.16
CA HIS A 89 20.49 -15.62 -29.87
C HIS A 89 21.07 -15.18 -28.52
N ILE A 90 21.24 -13.88 -28.32
CA ILE A 90 21.80 -13.30 -27.08
C ILE A 90 20.92 -13.68 -25.89
N ASP A 91 19.60 -13.63 -26.01
CA ASP A 91 18.71 -13.99 -24.91
C ASP A 91 18.76 -15.49 -24.59
N ARG A 92 19.01 -16.35 -25.58
CA ARG A 92 19.12 -17.80 -25.37
C ARG A 92 20.48 -18.25 -24.83
N VAL A 93 21.59 -17.66 -25.29
CA VAL A 93 22.95 -18.15 -24.97
C VAL A 93 23.80 -17.18 -24.16
N GLY A 94 23.34 -15.95 -23.97
CA GLY A 94 24.06 -14.93 -23.23
C GLY A 94 24.20 -15.31 -21.76
N ILE A 95 25.40 -15.11 -21.21
CA ILE A 95 25.69 -15.36 -19.80
C ILE A 95 26.01 -14.03 -19.12
N GLU A 96 25.40 -13.81 -17.96
CA GLU A 96 25.57 -12.57 -17.20
C GLU A 96 27.02 -12.41 -16.70
N LEU A 97 27.65 -11.31 -17.15
CA LEU A 97 28.95 -10.83 -16.70
C LEU A 97 28.79 -9.76 -15.61
N TYR A 98 27.82 -8.86 -15.79
CA TYR A 98 27.54 -7.78 -14.86
C TYR A 98 26.03 -7.54 -14.77
N SER A 99 25.56 -7.25 -13.55
CA SER A 99 24.24 -6.70 -13.28
C SER A 99 24.38 -5.61 -12.23
N LYS A 100 23.80 -4.44 -12.51
CA LYS A 100 23.80 -3.28 -11.63
C LYS A 100 23.07 -3.58 -10.32
N TRP A 101 21.96 -4.30 -10.43
CA TRP A 101 21.22 -4.79 -9.28
C TRP A 101 21.74 -6.17 -8.90
N LYS A 102 22.07 -6.35 -7.63
CA LYS A 102 22.70 -7.55 -7.10
C LYS A 102 21.66 -8.38 -6.35
N GLU A 103 21.56 -9.67 -6.68
CA GLU A 103 20.74 -10.61 -5.90
C GLU A 103 21.48 -10.93 -4.60
N CYS A 104 20.79 -10.79 -3.47
CA CYS A 104 21.29 -11.17 -2.16
C CYS A 104 20.16 -11.64 -1.26
N LYS A 105 20.50 -12.28 -0.15
CA LYS A 105 19.55 -12.64 0.89
C LYS A 105 19.36 -11.46 1.87
N LEU A 106 18.18 -11.33 2.47
CA LEU A 106 17.92 -10.31 3.50
C LEU A 106 18.95 -10.41 4.64
N GLY A 107 19.38 -11.62 4.98
CA GLY A 107 20.44 -11.86 5.96
C GLY A 107 21.76 -11.14 5.63
N ASP A 108 22.14 -11.02 4.36
CA ASP A 108 23.44 -10.48 3.91
C ASP A 108 23.55 -8.96 4.12
N VAL A 109 22.40 -8.29 4.17
CA VAL A 109 22.25 -6.83 4.37
C VAL A 109 21.80 -6.48 5.79
N THR A 110 21.61 -7.46 6.67
CA THR A 110 21.12 -7.24 8.02
C THR A 110 22.24 -7.24 9.05
N LYS A 111 22.25 -6.23 9.93
CA LYS A 111 23.20 -6.13 11.06
C LYS A 111 22.74 -6.94 12.27
N LEU A 112 21.44 -6.95 12.54
CA LEU A 112 20.85 -7.69 13.65
C LEU A 112 19.42 -8.13 13.30
N ILE A 113 19.11 -9.40 13.55
CA ILE A 113 17.74 -9.91 13.62
C ILE A 113 17.52 -10.49 15.01
N THR A 114 16.51 -9.98 15.69
CA THR A 114 16.11 -10.45 17.02
C THR A 114 14.59 -10.37 17.14
N LYS A 115 14.04 -10.65 18.33
CA LYS A 115 12.63 -10.48 18.63
C LYS A 115 12.44 -9.81 19.98
N GLY A 116 11.26 -9.25 20.16
CA GLY A 116 10.84 -8.71 21.44
C GLY A 116 10.61 -9.76 22.52
N THR A 117 10.30 -9.28 23.71
CA THR A 117 10.05 -10.07 24.92
C THR A 117 8.87 -9.45 25.67
N THR A 118 8.00 -10.28 26.20
CA THR A 118 6.79 -9.82 26.90
C THR A 118 7.12 -9.41 28.35
N PRO A 119 6.68 -8.23 28.83
CA PRO A 119 6.95 -7.74 30.19
C PRO A 119 6.62 -8.74 31.30
N SER A 120 5.52 -9.48 31.14
CA SER A 120 5.04 -10.47 32.11
C SER A 120 6.04 -11.60 32.37
N SER A 121 6.88 -11.94 31.37
CA SER A 121 7.94 -12.95 31.54
C SER A 121 9.03 -12.54 32.55
N LEU A 122 9.10 -11.25 32.89
CA LEU A 122 10.02 -10.67 33.88
C LEU A 122 9.27 -10.03 35.07
N GLY A 123 7.98 -10.34 35.23
CA GLY A 123 7.13 -9.80 36.29
C GLY A 123 6.66 -8.35 36.08
N GLY A 124 6.88 -7.78 34.90
CA GLY A 124 6.42 -6.43 34.53
C GLY A 124 4.93 -6.39 34.14
N LYS A 125 4.28 -5.25 34.35
CA LYS A 125 2.88 -5.01 33.98
C LYS A 125 2.78 -3.90 32.94
N PHE A 126 1.69 -3.92 32.16
CA PHE A 126 1.33 -2.78 31.34
C PHE A 126 0.74 -1.66 32.20
N ILE A 127 1.05 -0.42 31.83
CA ILE A 127 0.63 0.80 32.53
C ILE A 127 -0.06 1.75 31.54
N ASN A 128 -0.72 2.79 32.07
CA ASN A 128 -1.51 3.73 31.25
C ASN A 128 -0.66 4.80 30.54
N LYS A 129 0.57 5.04 31.01
CA LYS A 129 1.50 6.02 30.43
C LYS A 129 2.94 5.63 30.78
N GLY A 130 3.84 5.66 29.81
CA GLY A 130 5.23 5.26 30.00
C GLY A 130 5.95 5.09 28.66
N ILE A 131 6.86 4.12 28.60
CA ILE A 131 7.61 3.78 27.39
C ILE A 131 6.71 2.98 26.45
N ASN A 132 6.77 3.29 25.15
CA ASN A 132 5.94 2.65 24.14
C ASN A 132 6.24 1.15 24.06
N TYR A 133 5.19 0.35 23.94
CA TYR A 133 5.28 -1.09 23.74
C TYR A 133 4.41 -1.48 22.56
N ILE A 134 5.08 -1.85 21.47
CA ILE A 134 4.48 -2.12 20.16
C ILE A 134 4.19 -3.62 20.07
N LYS A 135 2.95 -3.98 19.77
CA LYS A 135 2.55 -5.38 19.55
C LYS A 135 2.30 -5.63 18.05
N SER A 136 2.19 -6.90 17.67
CA SER A 136 1.86 -7.33 16.31
C SER A 136 0.64 -6.63 15.70
N GLU A 137 -0.36 -6.35 16.53
CA GLU A 137 -1.63 -5.71 16.16
C GLU A 137 -1.45 -4.26 15.70
N ALA A 138 -0.35 -3.61 16.10
CA ALA A 138 -0.04 -2.25 15.67
C ALA A 138 0.43 -2.20 14.21
N VAL A 139 0.93 -3.31 13.67
CA VAL A 139 1.45 -3.38 12.30
C VAL A 139 0.31 -3.67 11.33
N SER A 140 -0.06 -2.66 10.58
CA SER A 140 -1.17 -2.68 9.63
C SER A 140 -0.76 -3.21 8.25
N TYR A 141 -1.75 -3.54 7.40
CA TYR A 141 -1.51 -4.14 6.08
C TYR A 141 -0.86 -3.16 5.10
N ASP A 142 -1.07 -1.85 5.28
CA ASP A 142 -0.45 -0.81 4.46
C ASP A 142 0.99 -0.47 4.92
N GLY A 143 1.56 -1.26 5.83
CA GLY A 143 2.93 -1.08 6.30
C GLY A 143 3.11 -0.04 7.40
N LYS A 144 2.02 0.53 7.93
CA LYS A 144 2.10 1.52 9.01
C LYS A 144 2.04 0.89 10.38
N ILE A 145 2.62 1.59 11.34
CA ILE A 145 2.51 1.29 12.75
C ILE A 145 1.45 2.21 13.36
N ASP A 146 0.31 1.64 13.74
CA ASP A 146 -0.79 2.36 14.36
C ASP A 146 -0.50 2.65 15.83
N LYS A 147 -0.15 3.92 16.09
CA LYS A 147 0.19 4.44 17.41
C LYS A 147 -0.98 4.40 18.39
N SER A 148 -2.23 4.37 17.91
CA SER A 148 -3.40 4.31 18.79
C SER A 148 -3.53 2.98 19.54
N THR A 149 -2.85 1.93 19.04
CA THR A 149 -2.85 0.59 19.66
C THR A 149 -1.69 0.39 20.65
N PHE A 150 -0.85 1.40 20.84
CA PHE A 150 0.31 1.29 21.71
C PHE A 150 -0.14 1.08 23.16
N VAL A 151 0.53 0.15 23.84
CA VAL A 151 0.45 0.00 25.29
C VAL A 151 1.75 0.49 25.89
N PHE A 152 1.77 0.73 27.20
CA PHE A 152 2.94 1.31 27.86
C PHE A 152 3.51 0.39 28.92
N ILE A 153 4.82 0.50 29.13
CA ILE A 153 5.55 -0.15 30.22
C ILE A 153 6.33 0.90 31.02
N ASP A 154 6.70 0.56 32.25
CA ASP A 154 7.56 1.42 33.06
C ASP A 154 9.03 1.39 32.60
N GLU A 155 9.79 2.41 32.99
CA GLU A 155 11.21 2.56 32.67
C GLU A 155 12.05 1.40 33.21
N ALA A 156 11.73 0.86 34.39
CA ALA A 156 12.50 -0.23 34.98
C ALA A 156 12.38 -1.54 34.17
N VAL A 157 11.19 -1.80 33.62
CA VAL A 157 10.94 -2.90 32.68
C VAL A 157 11.66 -2.62 31.35
N HIS A 158 11.59 -1.40 30.82
CA HIS A 158 12.31 -1.01 29.59
C HIS A 158 13.82 -1.29 29.70
N GLN A 159 14.44 -0.92 30.81
CA GLN A 159 15.87 -1.14 31.07
C GLN A 159 16.23 -2.64 31.23
N LYS A 160 15.31 -3.47 31.71
CA LYS A 160 15.47 -4.93 31.77
C LYS A 160 15.32 -5.58 30.38
N LEU A 161 14.46 -5.02 29.52
CA LEU A 161 14.13 -5.55 28.19
C LEU A 161 15.10 -5.08 27.08
N LYS A 162 16.42 -5.07 27.34
CA LYS A 162 17.44 -4.55 26.39
C LYS A 162 17.36 -5.17 24.99
N ARG A 163 17.13 -6.48 24.90
CA ARG A 163 17.01 -7.22 23.63
C ARG A 163 15.83 -6.74 22.78
N SER A 164 14.80 -6.21 23.41
CA SER A 164 13.54 -5.83 22.78
C SER A 164 13.47 -4.34 22.48
N GLN A 165 14.51 -3.56 22.79
CA GLN A 165 14.53 -2.12 22.57
C GLN A 165 14.66 -1.81 21.09
N LEU A 166 13.76 -0.96 20.61
CA LEU A 166 13.72 -0.52 19.23
C LEU A 166 14.66 0.67 19.03
N ALA A 167 15.21 0.77 17.84
CA ALA A 167 15.95 1.93 17.37
C ALA A 167 15.28 2.49 16.12
N LYS A 168 15.65 3.73 15.78
CA LYS A 168 15.22 4.38 14.55
C LYS A 168 15.61 3.50 13.35
N ASP A 169 14.72 3.42 12.38
CA ASP A 169 14.86 2.66 11.14
C ASP A 169 14.89 1.13 11.31
N ASP A 170 14.57 0.62 12.50
CA ASP A 170 14.27 -0.81 12.66
C ASP A 170 13.01 -1.15 11.86
N ILE A 171 13.03 -2.29 11.19
CA ILE A 171 11.85 -2.87 10.54
C ILE A 171 11.27 -3.90 11.50
N LEU A 172 10.03 -3.66 11.96
CA LEU A 172 9.25 -4.63 12.70
C LEU A 172 8.59 -5.57 11.70
N TYR A 173 8.83 -6.87 11.82
CA TYR A 173 8.29 -7.88 10.91
C TYR A 173 7.48 -8.91 11.68
N SER A 174 6.22 -9.09 11.33
CA SER A 174 5.33 -10.01 12.02
C SER A 174 5.61 -11.46 11.63
N MET A 175 5.88 -12.26 12.65
CA MET A 175 6.30 -13.65 12.50
C MET A 175 5.18 -14.67 12.71
N ALA A 176 3.97 -14.24 13.08
CA ALA A 176 2.95 -15.14 13.60
C ALA A 176 1.51 -14.68 13.35
N GLY A 177 0.61 -15.65 13.15
CA GLY A 177 -0.84 -15.48 13.16
C GLY A 177 -1.39 -14.70 11.96
N ILE A 178 -2.52 -14.01 12.14
CA ILE A 178 -3.21 -13.26 11.06
C ILE A 178 -2.39 -12.06 10.52
N TYR A 179 -1.26 -11.77 11.16
CA TYR A 179 -0.37 -10.67 10.81
C TYR A 179 0.90 -11.13 10.08
N LEU A 180 1.10 -12.45 9.89
CA LEU A 180 2.29 -13.00 9.25
C LEU A 180 2.66 -12.27 7.95
N GLY A 181 3.93 -11.90 7.81
CA GLY A 181 4.47 -11.21 6.64
C GLY A 181 4.25 -9.69 6.61
N LYS A 182 3.44 -9.14 7.52
CA LYS A 182 3.27 -7.69 7.65
C LYS A 182 4.50 -7.08 8.30
N ASN A 183 4.87 -5.87 7.85
CA ASN A 183 6.01 -5.17 8.40
C ASN A 183 5.74 -3.67 8.55
N GLY A 184 6.46 -3.01 9.45
CA GLY A 184 6.37 -1.57 9.68
C GLY A 184 7.73 -0.97 10.03
N LEU A 185 7.94 0.28 9.64
CA LEU A 185 9.19 1.00 9.87
C LEU A 185 9.11 1.86 11.15
N VAL A 186 10.06 1.69 12.06
CA VAL A 186 10.14 2.47 13.30
C VAL A 186 10.69 3.86 13.01
N THR A 187 9.91 4.88 13.37
CA THR A 187 10.30 6.29 13.27
C THR A 187 10.71 6.87 14.62
N GLU A 188 11.42 7.99 14.59
CA GLU A 188 11.97 8.65 15.79
C GLU A 188 10.88 8.97 16.84
N ASP A 189 9.72 9.41 16.39
CA ASP A 189 8.61 9.83 17.24
C ASP A 189 7.84 8.65 17.90
N MET A 190 8.23 7.41 17.58
CA MET A 190 7.76 6.22 18.28
C MET A 190 8.68 5.81 19.43
N LEU A 191 9.88 6.39 19.52
CA LEU A 191 10.90 6.01 20.49
C LEU A 191 10.82 6.87 21.77
N PRO A 192 11.28 6.34 22.93
CA PRO A 192 11.76 4.98 23.16
C PRO A 192 10.63 3.93 23.10
N ALA A 193 10.94 2.73 22.60
CA ALA A 193 9.98 1.65 22.48
C ALA A 193 10.57 0.25 22.69
N ASN A 194 9.69 -0.67 23.09
CA ASN A 194 9.94 -2.11 23.05
C ASN A 194 8.90 -2.83 22.19
N THR A 195 9.16 -4.10 21.88
CA THR A 195 8.20 -4.96 21.17
C THR A 195 8.04 -6.34 21.81
N ASN A 196 7.07 -7.11 21.34
CA ASN A 196 6.78 -8.47 21.78
C ASN A 196 7.48 -9.55 20.93
N GLN A 197 7.37 -10.80 21.38
CA GLN A 197 8.00 -11.96 20.74
C GLN A 197 7.38 -12.34 19.38
N ALA A 198 6.23 -11.76 19.01
CA ALA A 198 5.57 -11.97 17.73
C ALA A 198 6.14 -11.10 16.60
N LEU A 199 6.94 -10.09 16.95
CA LEU A 199 7.61 -9.19 16.02
C LEU A 199 9.11 -9.45 16.02
N ALA A 200 9.65 -9.74 14.85
CA ALA A 200 11.09 -9.65 14.60
C ALA A 200 11.49 -8.18 14.49
N ILE A 201 12.64 -7.86 15.05
CA ILE A 201 13.33 -6.58 14.89
C ILE A 201 14.44 -6.84 13.87
N ILE A 202 14.31 -6.25 12.67
CA ILE A 202 15.29 -6.32 11.59
C ILE A 202 16.00 -4.98 11.54
N ARG A 203 17.28 -4.97 11.92
CA ARG A 203 18.14 -3.79 11.89
C ARG A 203 19.17 -3.95 10.79
N LEU A 204 19.06 -3.13 9.75
CA LEU A 204 19.87 -3.26 8.55
C LEU A 204 21.28 -2.66 8.72
N ASN A 205 22.22 -3.16 7.92
CA ASN A 205 23.46 -2.44 7.67
C ASN A 205 23.17 -1.34 6.63
N GLN A 206 23.08 -0.09 7.10
CA GLN A 206 22.72 1.07 6.27
C GLN A 206 23.77 1.43 5.20
N GLU A 207 24.98 0.88 5.29
CA GLU A 207 26.01 0.97 4.24
C GLU A 207 25.70 0.05 3.05
N LYS A 208 24.83 -0.94 3.23
CA LYS A 208 24.41 -1.87 2.17
C LYS A 208 22.98 -1.62 1.71
N ALA A 209 22.06 -1.43 2.64
CA ALA A 209 20.63 -1.36 2.34
C ALA A 209 19.93 -0.22 3.09
N LYS A 210 19.11 0.55 2.37
CA LYS A 210 18.28 1.61 2.95
C LYS A 210 17.02 1.03 3.60
N PRO A 211 16.73 1.35 4.87
CA PRO A 211 15.59 0.76 5.58
C PRO A 211 14.22 0.99 4.93
N LYS A 212 13.96 2.20 4.41
CA LYS A 212 12.73 2.48 3.67
C LYS A 212 12.61 1.63 2.40
N PHE A 213 13.70 1.41 1.66
CA PHE A 213 13.68 0.57 0.46
C PHE A 213 13.30 -0.87 0.83
N ILE A 214 13.96 -1.45 1.84
CA ILE A 214 13.66 -2.81 2.30
C ILE A 214 12.23 -2.92 2.87
N HIS A 215 11.77 -1.91 3.60
CA HIS A 215 10.38 -1.85 4.07
C HIS A 215 9.39 -1.97 2.91
N TYR A 216 9.57 -1.19 1.83
CA TYR A 216 8.72 -1.30 0.65
C TYR A 216 8.91 -2.62 -0.10
N TYR A 217 10.14 -3.12 -0.20
CA TYR A 217 10.42 -4.40 -0.85
C TYR A 217 9.66 -5.56 -0.17
N LEU A 218 9.64 -5.59 1.16
CA LEU A 218 8.93 -6.59 1.96
C LEU A 218 7.41 -6.44 1.93
N ARG A 219 6.87 -5.32 1.42
CA ARG A 219 5.42 -5.11 1.24
C ARG A 219 4.88 -5.66 -0.07
N GLN A 220 5.75 -6.12 -0.96
CA GLN A 220 5.32 -6.70 -2.22
C GLN A 220 4.49 -7.96 -2.00
N LYS A 221 3.40 -8.10 -2.76
CA LYS A 221 2.52 -9.26 -2.71
C LYS A 221 3.28 -10.57 -2.94
N SER A 222 4.22 -10.59 -3.89
CA SER A 222 5.08 -11.74 -4.15
C SER A 222 5.88 -12.19 -2.93
N VAL A 223 6.41 -11.25 -2.14
CA VAL A 223 7.18 -11.55 -0.93
C VAL A 223 6.28 -12.06 0.18
N ILE A 224 5.12 -11.43 0.37
CA ILE A 224 4.12 -11.87 1.35
C ILE A 224 3.61 -13.27 1.03
N ASP A 225 3.30 -13.54 -0.25
CA ASP A 225 2.82 -14.84 -0.71
C ASP A 225 3.92 -15.92 -0.56
N PHE A 226 5.17 -15.58 -0.85
CA PHE A 226 6.32 -16.46 -0.62
C PHE A 226 6.46 -16.87 0.85
N VAL A 227 6.37 -15.90 1.77
CA VAL A 227 6.45 -16.13 3.22
C VAL A 227 5.28 -16.98 3.72
N ASN A 228 4.07 -16.70 3.23
CA ASN A 228 2.89 -17.48 3.60
C ASN A 228 3.00 -18.94 3.11
N ASN A 229 3.54 -19.17 1.92
CA ASN A 229 3.75 -20.51 1.37
C ASN A 229 4.86 -21.29 2.11
N MET A 230 5.86 -20.61 2.67
CA MET A 230 6.92 -21.24 3.48
C MET A 230 6.41 -21.74 4.83
N SER A 231 5.45 -21.03 5.45
CA SER A 231 4.99 -21.29 6.83
C SER A 231 4.21 -22.61 7.06
N GLY A 232 4.07 -23.44 6.02
CA GLY A 232 3.45 -24.78 6.08
C GLY A 232 1.94 -24.77 6.32
N GLN A 233 1.24 -25.85 5.93
CA GLN A 233 -0.20 -26.06 6.16
C GLN A 233 -0.55 -26.36 7.64
N SER A 234 0.10 -25.70 8.59
CA SER A 234 -0.21 -25.85 10.02
C SER A 234 -1.29 -24.85 10.46
N ALA A 235 -2.06 -25.19 11.48
CA ALA A 235 -3.17 -24.36 11.98
C ALA A 235 -2.74 -22.99 12.54
N GLN A 236 -1.43 -22.77 12.76
CA GLN A 236 -0.86 -21.48 13.14
C GLN A 236 0.42 -21.21 12.34
N PRO A 237 0.34 -20.48 11.23
CA PRO A 237 1.50 -20.20 10.40
C PRO A 237 2.45 -19.27 11.15
N ASN A 238 3.71 -19.69 11.25
CA ASN A 238 4.80 -18.95 11.88
C ASN A 238 6.05 -19.02 11.01
N ILE A 239 6.89 -17.99 11.05
CA ILE A 239 8.19 -17.95 10.38
C ILE A 239 9.32 -17.73 11.40
N ASN A 240 10.46 -18.37 11.18
CA ASN A 240 11.65 -18.26 12.01
C ASN A 240 12.68 -17.28 11.41
N PHE A 241 13.76 -16.98 12.15
CA PHE A 241 14.76 -16.01 11.71
C PHE A 241 15.56 -16.46 10.49
N GLU A 242 15.82 -17.75 10.32
CA GLU A 242 16.57 -18.25 9.15
C GLU A 242 15.73 -18.15 7.88
N GLU A 243 14.42 -18.37 7.99
CA GLU A 243 13.47 -18.13 6.89
C GLU A 243 13.35 -16.63 6.55
N ILE A 244 13.33 -15.74 7.54
CA ILE A 244 13.39 -14.28 7.28
C ILE A 244 14.69 -13.90 6.58
N LYS A 245 15.83 -14.44 7.03
CA LYS A 245 17.13 -14.17 6.41
C LYS A 245 17.19 -14.68 4.97
N SER A 246 16.49 -15.76 4.63
CA SER A 246 16.55 -16.41 3.32
C SER A 246 15.68 -15.74 2.26
N ILE A 247 14.91 -14.70 2.61
CA ILE A 247 14.15 -13.88 1.65
C ILE A 247 15.11 -13.30 0.62
N ASP A 248 14.82 -13.54 -0.66
CA ASP A 248 15.57 -13.02 -1.79
C ASP A 248 15.27 -11.54 -2.03
N ILE A 249 16.34 -10.75 -2.14
CA ILE A 249 16.29 -9.32 -2.38
C ILE A 249 17.12 -8.98 -3.61
N LEU A 250 16.50 -8.29 -4.56
CA LEU A 250 17.20 -7.66 -5.66
C LEU A 250 17.58 -6.23 -5.24
N LEU A 251 18.88 -5.98 -5.04
CA LEU A 251 19.38 -4.76 -4.41
C LEU A 251 20.00 -3.81 -5.45
N PRO A 252 19.40 -2.62 -5.68
CA PRO A 252 20.02 -1.55 -6.46
C PRO A 252 21.22 -0.91 -5.73
N PRO A 253 22.00 -0.05 -6.40
CA PRO A 253 22.90 0.89 -5.74
C PRO A 253 22.17 1.77 -4.71
N LEU A 254 22.87 2.22 -3.67
CA LEU A 254 22.28 2.99 -2.56
C LEU A 254 21.53 4.25 -2.99
N GLN A 255 22.00 4.93 -4.05
CA GLN A 255 21.35 6.12 -4.58
C GLN A 255 19.97 5.78 -5.15
N GLU A 256 19.87 4.71 -5.96
CA GLU A 256 18.60 4.22 -6.51
C GLU A 256 17.66 3.72 -5.42
N GLN A 257 18.18 2.98 -4.43
CA GLN A 257 17.36 2.58 -3.27
C GLN A 257 16.71 3.79 -2.58
N THR A 258 17.47 4.89 -2.44
CA THR A 258 16.99 6.14 -1.84
C THR A 258 15.97 6.83 -2.73
N ALA A 259 16.22 6.91 -4.03
CA ALA A 259 15.31 7.53 -5.00
C ALA A 259 13.96 6.79 -5.07
N ILE A 260 13.99 5.46 -5.22
CA ILE A 260 12.80 4.60 -5.22
C ILE A 260 12.01 4.76 -3.92
N ALA A 261 12.68 4.67 -2.78
CA ALA A 261 12.04 4.82 -1.48
C ALA A 261 11.41 6.21 -1.30
N THR A 262 12.06 7.27 -1.81
CA THR A 262 11.55 8.65 -1.75
C THR A 262 10.25 8.79 -2.53
N ILE A 263 10.18 8.26 -3.76
CA ILE A 263 8.96 8.31 -4.58
C ILE A 263 7.80 7.61 -3.88
N LEU A 264 8.02 6.37 -3.42
CA LEU A 264 6.98 5.59 -2.76
C LEU A 264 6.53 6.24 -1.44
N SER A 265 7.48 6.74 -0.65
CA SER A 265 7.17 7.46 0.60
C SER A 265 6.42 8.76 0.38
N SER A 266 6.74 9.50 -0.69
CA SER A 266 6.02 10.75 -1.02
C SER A 266 4.55 10.48 -1.37
N LEU A 267 4.24 9.35 -2.02
CA LEU A 267 2.87 8.92 -2.27
C LEU A 267 2.15 8.54 -0.99
N ASP A 268 2.78 7.74 -0.12
CA ASP A 268 2.21 7.34 1.18
C ASP A 268 1.97 8.56 2.09
N ASP A 269 2.94 9.48 2.19
CA ASP A 269 2.84 10.71 2.98
C ASP A 269 1.67 11.58 2.50
N LYS A 270 1.45 11.67 1.18
CA LYS A 270 0.33 12.41 0.61
C LYS A 270 -1.01 11.74 0.92
N ILE A 271 -1.09 10.40 0.82
CA ILE A 271 -2.28 9.62 1.18
C ILE A 271 -2.62 9.86 2.67
N ASP A 272 -1.63 9.82 3.55
CA ASP A 272 -1.81 10.07 4.99
C ASP A 272 -2.25 11.49 5.31
N LEU A 273 -1.68 12.48 4.62
CA LEU A 273 -2.13 13.86 4.75
C LEU A 273 -3.61 14.00 4.35
N LEU A 274 -4.03 13.38 3.24
CA LEU A 274 -5.41 13.44 2.76
C LEU A 274 -6.37 12.73 3.73
N HIS A 275 -6.00 11.59 4.31
CA HIS A 275 -6.81 10.92 5.34
C HIS A 275 -6.99 11.81 6.58
N ARG A 276 -5.92 12.45 7.06
CA ARG A 276 -6.01 13.38 8.19
C ARG A 276 -6.89 14.58 7.87
N GLN A 277 -6.73 15.17 6.68
CA GLN A 277 -7.58 16.27 6.22
C GLN A 277 -9.06 15.88 6.19
N ASN A 278 -9.39 14.70 5.65
CA ASN A 278 -10.77 14.23 5.58
C ASN A 278 -11.36 13.97 6.95
N LYS A 279 -10.59 13.38 7.87
CA LYS A 279 -11.03 13.21 9.26
C LYS A 279 -11.36 14.56 9.92
N THR A 280 -10.52 15.57 9.73
CA THR A 280 -10.78 16.92 10.26
C THR A 280 -11.99 17.58 9.59
N LEU A 281 -12.14 17.50 8.27
CA LEU A 281 -13.28 18.06 7.53
C LEU A 281 -14.59 17.43 7.97
N GLU A 282 -14.60 16.11 8.16
CA GLU A 282 -15.76 15.35 8.60
C GLU A 282 -16.16 15.74 10.04
N GLN A 283 -15.20 15.81 10.96
CA GLN A 283 -15.46 16.25 12.34
C GLN A 283 -15.99 17.69 12.41
N LEU A 284 -15.44 18.59 11.59
CA LEU A 284 -15.92 19.96 11.51
C LEU A 284 -17.34 20.03 10.94
N ALA A 285 -17.63 19.27 9.87
CA ALA A 285 -18.96 19.21 9.28
C ALA A 285 -20.01 18.66 10.27
N GLU A 286 -19.68 17.61 11.02
CA GLU A 286 -20.54 17.07 12.08
C GLU A 286 -20.78 18.08 13.21
N THR A 287 -19.74 18.83 13.60
CA THR A 287 -19.84 19.84 14.65
C THR A 287 -20.74 21.00 14.22
N LEU A 288 -20.54 21.52 13.00
CA LEU A 288 -21.38 22.57 12.43
C LEU A 288 -22.83 22.11 12.26
N PHE A 289 -23.04 20.87 11.80
CA PHE A 289 -24.39 20.32 11.67
C PHE A 289 -25.10 20.24 13.03
N ARG A 290 -24.43 19.74 14.07
CA ARG A 290 -25.01 19.70 15.42
C ARG A 290 -25.32 21.10 15.94
N GLN A 291 -24.39 22.03 15.77
CA GLN A 291 -24.60 23.42 16.18
C GLN A 291 -25.85 24.00 15.51
N TRP A 292 -25.94 23.90 14.18
CA TRP A 292 -27.01 24.55 13.42
C TRP A 292 -28.38 23.89 13.53
N PHE A 293 -28.44 22.56 13.56
CA PHE A 293 -29.70 21.81 13.44
C PHE A 293 -30.14 21.12 14.75
N VAL A 294 -29.37 21.25 15.83
CA VAL A 294 -29.70 20.67 17.14
C VAL A 294 -29.58 21.72 18.25
N GLU A 295 -28.47 22.45 18.33
CA GLU A 295 -28.23 23.41 19.42
C GLU A 295 -28.91 24.77 19.17
N GLU A 296 -28.88 25.26 17.93
CA GLU A 296 -29.47 26.54 17.50
C GLU A 296 -30.85 26.36 16.85
N ALA A 297 -31.42 25.14 16.88
CA ALA A 297 -32.74 24.87 16.33
C ALA A 297 -33.83 25.60 17.12
N GLU A 298 -34.68 26.35 16.41
CA GLU A 298 -35.82 27.05 17.01
C GLU A 298 -37.10 26.21 16.93
N GLU A 299 -37.99 26.34 17.92
CA GLU A 299 -39.31 25.67 17.91
C GLU A 299 -40.19 26.05 16.70
N SER A 300 -39.89 27.19 16.06
CA SER A 300 -40.58 27.69 14.87
C SER A 300 -40.22 26.94 13.58
N TRP A 301 -39.13 26.16 13.61
CA TRP A 301 -38.62 25.44 12.44
C TRP A 301 -39.49 24.24 12.09
N GLU A 302 -39.49 23.87 10.81
CA GLU A 302 -40.30 22.75 10.32
C GLU A 302 -39.60 21.43 10.67
N GLU A 303 -40.27 20.55 11.41
CA GLU A 303 -39.77 19.20 11.71
C GLU A 303 -40.10 18.23 10.57
N LYS A 304 -39.08 17.55 10.04
CA LYS A 304 -39.28 16.50 9.03
C LYS A 304 -38.51 15.24 9.37
N SER A 305 -39.10 14.10 9.02
CA SER A 305 -38.42 12.81 9.07
C SER A 305 -37.42 12.66 7.92
N LEU A 306 -36.42 11.77 8.08
CA LEU A 306 -35.46 11.48 7.01
C LEU A 306 -36.11 11.12 5.65
N PRO A 307 -37.17 10.27 5.58
CA PRO A 307 -37.86 9.97 4.33
C PRO A 307 -38.62 11.15 3.69
N GLU A 308 -38.92 12.22 4.44
CA GLU A 308 -39.56 13.42 3.88
C GLU A 308 -38.55 14.34 3.18
N ILE A 309 -37.28 14.26 3.58
CA ILE A 309 -36.18 15.02 2.98
C ILE A 309 -35.40 14.21 1.93
N THR A 310 -35.54 12.89 1.90
CA THR A 310 -34.77 12.00 1.02
C THR A 310 -35.54 10.84 0.40
N ASP A 311 -35.08 10.43 -0.77
CA ASP A 311 -35.44 9.19 -1.45
C ASP A 311 -34.43 8.08 -1.11
N TYR A 312 -34.90 7.00 -0.48
CA TYR A 312 -34.12 5.79 -0.18
C TYR A 312 -34.38 4.70 -1.23
N LEU A 313 -33.47 4.56 -2.20
CA LEU A 313 -33.51 3.49 -3.20
C LEU A 313 -32.80 2.24 -2.65
N ASN A 314 -33.55 1.15 -2.43
CA ASN A 314 -32.99 -0.12 -1.98
C ASN A 314 -32.29 -0.85 -3.13
N GLY A 315 -31.09 -1.38 -2.91
CA GLY A 315 -30.33 -2.12 -3.92
C GLY A 315 -30.98 -3.42 -4.40
N LEU A 316 -30.45 -3.95 -5.51
CA LEU A 316 -30.96 -5.16 -6.16
C LEU A 316 -30.30 -6.42 -5.61
N ALA A 317 -31.01 -7.54 -5.72
CA ALA A 317 -30.41 -8.88 -5.58
C ALA A 317 -29.59 -9.20 -6.84
N LEU A 318 -28.34 -8.72 -6.88
CA LEU A 318 -27.50 -8.73 -8.08
C LEU A 318 -27.07 -10.14 -8.56
N GLN A 319 -27.29 -11.17 -7.73
CA GLN A 319 -27.18 -12.58 -8.13
C GLN A 319 -28.09 -12.94 -9.32
N LYS A 320 -29.19 -12.19 -9.52
CA LYS A 320 -30.11 -12.35 -10.67
C LYS A 320 -29.56 -11.75 -11.98
N PHE A 321 -28.46 -11.00 -11.92
CA PHE A 321 -27.85 -10.32 -13.05
C PHE A 321 -26.39 -10.78 -13.20
N PRO A 322 -26.14 -12.05 -13.59
CA PRO A 322 -24.80 -12.61 -13.65
C PRO A 322 -23.89 -11.81 -14.59
N ALA A 323 -22.61 -11.74 -14.26
CA ALA A 323 -21.62 -10.99 -15.04
C ALA A 323 -21.55 -11.47 -16.51
N LYS A 324 -21.44 -10.50 -17.43
CA LYS A 324 -21.15 -10.72 -18.86
C LYS A 324 -19.76 -10.17 -19.18
N ILE A 325 -19.41 -10.09 -20.47
CA ILE A 325 -18.16 -9.46 -20.95
C ILE A 325 -18.07 -8.02 -20.44
N ASP A 326 -19.16 -7.25 -20.58
CA ASP A 326 -19.33 -5.95 -19.94
C ASP A 326 -19.96 -6.14 -18.56
N TYR A 327 -19.27 -5.67 -17.51
CA TYR A 327 -19.65 -5.91 -16.12
C TYR A 327 -19.45 -4.68 -15.24
N LEU A 328 -20.23 -4.63 -14.15
CA LEU A 328 -20.04 -3.69 -13.07
C LEU A 328 -19.61 -4.43 -11.79
N PRO A 329 -18.71 -3.84 -10.99
CA PRO A 329 -18.43 -4.34 -9.65
C PRO A 329 -19.64 -4.13 -8.75
N VAL A 330 -19.96 -5.14 -7.96
CA VAL A 330 -21.08 -5.13 -7.02
C VAL A 330 -20.65 -4.46 -5.71
N ILE A 331 -21.34 -3.39 -5.34
CA ILE A 331 -21.07 -2.65 -4.10
C ILE A 331 -21.90 -3.27 -2.98
N LYS A 332 -21.22 -3.91 -2.02
CA LYS A 332 -21.81 -4.37 -0.76
C LYS A 332 -21.22 -3.57 0.41
N ILE A 333 -21.64 -3.90 1.63
CA ILE A 333 -21.10 -3.31 2.87
C ILE A 333 -19.57 -3.47 2.95
N ARG A 334 -19.02 -4.59 2.45
CA ARG A 334 -17.57 -4.82 2.40
C ARG A 334 -16.88 -3.79 1.49
N GLU A 335 -17.35 -3.63 0.27
CA GLU A 335 -16.80 -2.67 -0.71
C GLU A 335 -16.99 -1.22 -0.26
N MET A 336 -18.07 -0.89 0.47
CA MET A 336 -18.20 0.44 1.09
C MET A 336 -17.05 0.76 2.05
N LYS A 337 -16.54 -0.24 2.77
CA LYS A 337 -15.47 -0.07 3.76
C LYS A 337 -14.07 -0.19 3.16
N GLN A 338 -13.89 -1.08 2.19
CA GLN A 338 -12.58 -1.48 1.67
C GLN A 338 -12.32 -0.99 0.24
N GLY A 339 -13.32 -0.43 -0.42
CA GLY A 339 -13.29 -0.14 -1.86
C GLY A 339 -13.53 -1.39 -2.71
N ILE A 340 -13.56 -1.19 -4.03
CA ILE A 340 -13.65 -2.28 -5.01
C ILE A 340 -12.28 -2.94 -5.16
N SER A 341 -12.27 -4.27 -5.24
CA SER A 341 -11.07 -5.07 -5.46
C SER A 341 -11.32 -6.13 -6.54
N GLU A 342 -10.28 -6.88 -6.90
CA GLU A 342 -10.38 -8.03 -7.80
C GLU A 342 -11.34 -9.12 -7.29
N ASN A 343 -11.53 -9.20 -5.97
CA ASN A 343 -12.41 -10.15 -5.28
C ASN A 343 -13.84 -9.63 -5.09
N SER A 344 -14.15 -8.45 -5.62
CA SER A 344 -15.51 -7.92 -5.60
C SER A 344 -16.36 -8.70 -6.61
N ASP A 345 -17.58 -9.07 -6.19
CA ASP A 345 -18.53 -9.72 -7.07
C ASP A 345 -18.81 -8.83 -8.29
N LYS A 346 -19.16 -9.46 -9.42
CA LYS A 346 -19.44 -8.77 -10.68
C LYS A 346 -20.87 -9.07 -11.11
N CYS A 347 -21.54 -8.07 -11.68
CA CYS A 347 -22.85 -8.24 -12.30
C CYS A 347 -22.84 -7.69 -13.72
N SER A 348 -23.84 -8.08 -14.52
CA SER A 348 -24.05 -7.46 -15.83
C SER A 348 -24.33 -5.97 -15.70
N ARG A 349 -23.89 -5.19 -16.70
CA ARG A 349 -24.25 -3.77 -16.83
C ARG A 349 -25.71 -3.54 -17.25
N ASP A 350 -26.41 -4.60 -17.65
CA ASP A 350 -27.83 -4.59 -18.03
C ASP A 350 -28.76 -4.49 -16.80
N ILE A 351 -28.53 -3.49 -15.95
CA ILE A 351 -29.36 -3.14 -14.81
C ILE A 351 -29.92 -1.72 -14.98
N PRO A 352 -31.07 -1.38 -14.37
CA PRO A 352 -31.61 -0.03 -14.49
C PRO A 352 -30.62 1.02 -13.95
N LEU A 353 -30.45 2.14 -14.67
CA LEU A 353 -29.44 3.16 -14.39
C LEU A 353 -29.48 3.71 -12.96
N GLN A 354 -30.65 3.77 -12.32
CA GLN A 354 -30.80 4.22 -10.94
C GLN A 354 -30.02 3.36 -9.92
N TYR A 355 -29.71 2.10 -10.26
CA TYR A 355 -28.92 1.18 -9.42
C TYR A 355 -27.42 1.25 -9.70
N ILE A 356 -27.01 2.03 -10.71
CA ILE A 356 -25.62 2.34 -10.95
C ILE A 356 -25.23 3.51 -10.05
N VAL A 357 -24.20 3.28 -9.25
CA VAL A 357 -23.63 4.24 -8.31
C VAL A 357 -22.39 4.87 -8.93
N GLN A 358 -22.20 6.17 -8.71
CA GLN A 358 -21.05 6.94 -9.17
C GLN A 358 -20.39 7.70 -8.03
N ASP A 359 -19.14 8.15 -8.25
CA ASP A 359 -18.41 8.96 -7.28
C ASP A 359 -19.22 10.20 -6.85
N GLY A 360 -19.42 10.36 -5.54
CA GLY A 360 -20.20 11.43 -4.93
C GLY A 360 -21.60 11.00 -4.46
N ASP A 361 -22.11 9.85 -4.90
CA ASP A 361 -23.38 9.31 -4.41
C ASP A 361 -23.31 8.99 -2.90
N VAL A 362 -24.41 9.18 -2.19
CA VAL A 362 -24.49 8.83 -0.76
C VAL A 362 -25.04 7.42 -0.62
N LEU A 363 -24.27 6.56 0.03
CA LEU A 363 -24.66 5.19 0.32
C LEU A 363 -24.86 5.01 1.82
N PHE A 364 -25.92 4.28 2.19
CA PHE A 364 -26.22 3.95 3.57
C PHE A 364 -26.50 2.45 3.72
N SER A 365 -25.69 1.75 4.51
CA SER A 365 -25.95 0.36 4.87
C SER A 365 -26.98 0.28 5.98
N TRP A 366 -28.10 -0.41 5.73
CA TRP A 366 -29.22 -0.52 6.67
C TRP A 366 -29.26 -1.85 7.44
N SER A 367 -28.30 -2.75 7.17
CA SER A 367 -28.13 -4.01 7.91
C SER A 367 -26.66 -4.35 8.10
N GLY A 368 -26.36 -5.25 9.05
CA GLY A 368 -24.99 -5.61 9.39
C GLY A 368 -24.25 -4.44 10.02
N SER A 369 -23.15 -4.00 9.39
CA SER A 369 -22.44 -2.79 9.82
C SER A 369 -23.10 -1.55 9.24
N LEU A 370 -23.88 -0.83 10.06
CA LEU A 370 -24.51 0.43 9.66
C LEU A 370 -23.49 1.55 9.51
N GLU A 371 -23.49 2.17 8.33
CA GLU A 371 -22.55 3.22 7.94
C GLU A 371 -23.12 4.03 6.78
N VAL A 372 -22.88 5.35 6.80
CA VAL A 372 -23.23 6.26 5.70
C VAL A 372 -21.94 6.88 5.16
N VAL A 373 -21.76 6.85 3.84
CA VAL A 373 -20.54 7.32 3.17
C VAL A 373 -20.87 8.10 1.90
N PHE A 374 -19.98 9.03 1.53
CA PHE A 374 -19.87 9.47 0.15
C PHE A 374 -19.07 8.43 -0.64
N TRP A 375 -19.74 7.77 -1.58
CA TRP A 375 -19.11 6.77 -2.42
C TRP A 375 -18.05 7.41 -3.31
N THR A 376 -16.85 6.85 -3.31
CA THR A 376 -15.72 7.31 -4.12
C THR A 376 -14.93 6.13 -4.67
N GLY A 377 -15.61 5.00 -4.91
CA GLY A 377 -15.02 3.76 -5.42
C GLY A 377 -15.12 3.57 -6.93
N GLY A 378 -15.79 4.47 -7.65
CA GLY A 378 -15.96 4.43 -9.11
C GLY A 378 -17.37 3.99 -9.50
N GLU A 379 -17.56 3.58 -10.75
CA GLU A 379 -18.85 3.05 -11.18
C GLU A 379 -19.08 1.65 -10.60
N GLY A 380 -20.27 1.38 -10.06
CA GLY A 380 -20.62 0.06 -9.53
C GLY A 380 -22.11 -0.13 -9.32
N ALA A 381 -22.53 -1.37 -9.11
CA ALA A 381 -23.93 -1.75 -8.95
C ALA A 381 -24.33 -1.84 -7.46
N LEU A 382 -25.44 -1.19 -7.10
CA LEU A 382 -25.96 -1.16 -5.74
C LEU A 382 -26.59 -2.51 -5.33
N ASN A 383 -25.94 -3.24 -4.42
CA ASN A 383 -26.45 -4.50 -3.91
C ASN A 383 -27.55 -4.32 -2.85
N GLN A 384 -28.36 -5.37 -2.66
CA GLN A 384 -29.25 -5.51 -1.50
C GLN A 384 -28.49 -5.24 -0.19
N HIS A 385 -29.21 -4.74 0.82
CA HIS A 385 -28.71 -4.26 2.13
C HIS A 385 -28.13 -2.84 2.16
N LEU A 386 -28.09 -2.18 1.01
CA LEU A 386 -27.68 -0.78 0.88
C LEU A 386 -28.83 0.07 0.35
N PHE A 387 -28.89 1.32 0.81
CA PHE A 387 -29.64 2.38 0.18
C PHE A 387 -28.72 3.31 -0.60
N LYS A 388 -29.12 3.68 -1.81
CA LYS A 388 -28.67 4.92 -2.45
C LYS A 388 -29.61 6.03 -1.98
N VAL A 389 -29.05 7.00 -1.27
CA VAL A 389 -29.79 8.12 -0.68
C VAL A 389 -29.65 9.33 -1.59
N SER A 390 -30.78 9.91 -1.98
CA SER A 390 -30.81 11.08 -2.85
C SER A 390 -31.89 12.05 -2.41
N SER A 391 -31.81 13.30 -2.86
CA SER A 391 -32.88 14.28 -2.67
C SER A 391 -32.94 15.23 -3.84
N LYS A 392 -34.16 15.59 -4.25
CA LYS A 392 -34.39 16.64 -5.25
C LYS A 392 -34.46 18.03 -4.63
N LYS A 393 -34.71 18.11 -3.31
CA LYS A 393 -34.95 19.37 -2.59
C LYS A 393 -33.74 19.83 -1.80
N TYR A 394 -32.97 18.89 -1.24
CA TYR A 394 -31.89 19.19 -0.31
C TYR A 394 -30.52 18.74 -0.87
N PRO A 395 -29.45 19.50 -0.58
CA PRO A 395 -28.10 19.16 -1.02
C PRO A 395 -27.56 17.91 -0.31
N LYS A 396 -26.61 17.23 -0.97
CA LYS A 396 -26.03 15.95 -0.51
C LYS A 396 -25.42 15.98 0.88
N TRP A 397 -24.80 17.10 1.26
CA TRP A 397 -24.21 17.24 2.59
C TRP A 397 -25.27 17.17 3.69
N PHE A 398 -26.46 17.73 3.45
CA PHE A 398 -27.48 17.87 4.48
C PHE A 398 -28.04 16.51 4.85
N TYR A 399 -28.50 15.75 3.87
CA TYR A 399 -29.05 14.43 4.16
C TYR A 399 -27.99 13.39 4.54
N TYR A 400 -26.73 13.57 4.10
CA TYR A 400 -25.61 12.79 4.60
C TYR A 400 -25.39 13.02 6.10
N LEU A 401 -25.27 14.28 6.54
CA LEU A 401 -25.03 14.62 7.96
C LEU A 401 -26.25 14.33 8.83
N ALA A 402 -27.47 14.53 8.33
CA ALA A 402 -28.70 14.14 9.01
C ALA A 402 -28.75 12.62 9.26
N THR A 403 -28.48 11.81 8.21
CA THR A 403 -28.41 10.35 8.36
C THR A 403 -27.28 9.95 9.33
N LYS A 404 -26.15 10.66 9.29
CA LYS A 404 -25.00 10.40 10.16
C LYS A 404 -25.27 10.75 11.62
N HIS A 405 -26.01 11.82 11.89
CA HIS A 405 -26.40 12.25 13.21
C HIS A 405 -27.24 11.18 13.94
N HIS A 406 -28.18 10.54 13.24
CA HIS A 406 -28.99 9.44 13.79
C HIS A 406 -28.31 8.07 13.74
N LEU A 407 -27.13 7.95 13.12
CA LEU A 407 -26.44 6.67 12.96
C LEU A 407 -26.13 5.96 14.30
N PRO A 408 -25.72 6.64 15.39
CA PRO A 408 -25.52 6.00 16.70
C PRO A 408 -26.81 5.35 17.23
N GLU A 409 -27.95 6.04 17.12
CA GLU A 409 -29.25 5.51 17.52
C GLU A 409 -29.63 4.28 16.68
N PHE A 410 -29.45 4.37 15.36
CA PHE A 410 -29.70 3.23 14.46
C PHE A 410 -28.85 2.01 14.80
N LYS A 411 -27.59 2.20 15.22
CA LYS A 411 -26.71 1.11 15.67
C LYS A 411 -27.25 0.45 16.94
N VAL A 412 -27.68 1.22 17.93
CA VAL A 412 -28.30 0.69 19.16
C VAL A 412 -29.58 -0.11 18.83
N ILE A 413 -30.43 0.41 17.94
CA ILE A 413 -31.64 -0.30 17.49
C ILE A 413 -31.27 -1.62 16.81
N ALA A 414 -30.29 -1.63 15.92
CA ALA A 414 -29.86 -2.83 15.23
C ALA A 414 -29.26 -3.88 16.17
N GLU A 415 -28.46 -3.46 17.16
CA GLU A 415 -27.87 -4.33 18.18
C GLU A 415 -28.94 -4.98 19.08
N SER A 416 -29.94 -4.21 19.51
CA SER A 416 -31.02 -4.70 20.39
C SER A 416 -31.93 -5.74 19.75
N LYS A 417 -32.00 -5.79 18.41
CA LYS A 417 -32.87 -6.71 17.65
C LYS A 417 -32.15 -7.99 17.19
N SER A 418 -30.90 -8.22 17.58
CA SER A 418 -30.07 -9.25 16.96
C SER A 418 -30.17 -10.63 17.64
N THR A 419 -30.72 -11.62 16.91
CA THR A 419 -30.44 -13.06 17.11
C THR A 419 -29.52 -13.64 16.02
N THR A 420 -29.20 -12.89 14.94
CA THR A 420 -28.28 -13.37 13.88
C THR A 420 -27.64 -12.25 13.04
N MET A 421 -28.36 -11.17 12.69
CA MET A 421 -27.80 -9.92 12.11
C MET A 421 -28.69 -8.71 12.44
N GLY A 422 -28.13 -7.66 13.04
CA GLY A 422 -28.83 -6.40 13.31
C GLY A 422 -29.20 -5.64 12.02
N HIS A 423 -30.39 -5.04 11.99
CA HIS A 423 -30.86 -4.21 10.87
C HIS A 423 -31.83 -3.13 11.34
N ILE A 424 -31.98 -2.07 10.53
CA ILE A 424 -33.05 -1.08 10.70
C ILE A 424 -34.15 -1.27 9.66
N GLN A 425 -35.33 -0.75 9.99
CA GLN A 425 -36.53 -0.79 9.16
C GLN A 425 -36.93 0.64 8.79
N ARG A 426 -37.79 0.79 7.77
CA ARG A 426 -38.29 2.11 7.34
C ARG A 426 -38.95 2.92 8.45
N VAL A 427 -39.60 2.27 9.42
CA VAL A 427 -40.20 2.95 10.57
C VAL A 427 -39.17 3.69 11.42
N HIS A 428 -37.95 3.17 11.56
CA HIS A 428 -36.89 3.88 12.30
C HIS A 428 -36.42 5.13 11.54
N LEU A 429 -36.45 5.11 10.20
CA LEU A 429 -36.16 6.29 9.39
C LEU A 429 -37.26 7.35 9.55
N GLN A 430 -38.52 6.93 9.64
CA GLN A 430 -39.66 7.83 9.88
C GLN A 430 -39.63 8.47 11.28
N GLN A 431 -39.03 7.79 12.26
CA GLN A 431 -38.86 8.30 13.62
C GLN A 431 -37.66 9.25 13.77
N ALA A 432 -36.71 9.22 12.82
CA ALA A 432 -35.56 10.09 12.81
C ALA A 432 -35.96 11.47 12.27
N MET A 433 -36.23 12.39 13.19
CA MET A 433 -36.67 13.76 12.93
C MET A 433 -35.50 14.75 12.91
N ILE A 434 -35.58 15.74 12.03
CA ILE A 434 -34.63 16.85 11.91
C ILE A 434 -35.40 18.17 11.72
N SER A 435 -35.00 19.18 12.49
CA SER A 435 -35.48 20.56 12.36
C SER A 435 -34.94 21.21 11.09
N ILE A 436 -35.78 21.89 10.33
CA ILE A 436 -35.40 22.57 9.08
C ILE A 436 -35.58 24.08 9.21
N PRO A 437 -34.49 24.87 9.09
CA PRO A 437 -34.56 26.31 9.19
C PRO A 437 -35.23 26.95 7.97
N PRO A 438 -35.60 28.24 8.07
CA PRO A 438 -36.02 29.03 6.92
C PRO A 438 -34.98 28.99 5.79
N LYS A 439 -35.47 29.11 4.55
CA LYS A 439 -34.65 28.94 3.35
C LYS A 439 -33.42 29.86 3.33
N GLU A 440 -33.58 31.12 3.75
CA GLU A 440 -32.49 32.09 3.75
C GLU A 440 -31.34 31.69 4.68
N LEU A 441 -31.65 31.06 5.82
CA LEU A 441 -30.65 30.57 6.76
C LEU A 441 -30.03 29.26 6.27
N PHE A 442 -30.86 28.37 5.71
CA PHE A 442 -30.38 27.13 5.09
C PHE A 442 -29.38 27.40 3.96
N ASP A 443 -29.66 28.39 3.11
CA ASP A 443 -28.79 28.77 2.00
C ASP A 443 -27.43 29.28 2.51
N GLN A 444 -27.39 30.03 3.62
CA GLN A 444 -26.14 30.45 4.26
C GLN A 444 -25.33 29.27 4.80
N TYR A 445 -25.98 28.27 5.42
CA TYR A 445 -25.32 27.05 5.87
C TYR A 445 -24.77 26.24 4.68
N ASN A 446 -25.56 26.15 3.61
CA ASN A 446 -25.18 25.46 2.38
C ASN A 446 -23.91 26.06 1.75
N GLU A 447 -23.80 27.40 1.65
CA GLU A 447 -22.60 28.07 1.12
C GLU A 447 -21.34 27.79 1.96
N ARG A 448 -21.48 27.69 3.28
CA ARG A 448 -20.35 27.44 4.19
C ARG A 448 -19.84 25.99 4.12
N ILE A 449 -20.75 25.02 4.06
CA ILE A 449 -20.39 23.60 4.22
C ILE A 449 -20.13 22.88 2.89
N THR A 450 -20.73 23.33 1.78
CA THR A 450 -20.56 22.69 0.46
C THR A 450 -19.09 22.57 0.05
N PRO A 451 -18.24 23.63 0.15
CA PRO A 451 -16.83 23.52 -0.22
C PRO A 451 -16.06 22.49 0.61
N MET A 452 -16.42 22.34 1.89
CA MET A 452 -15.78 21.34 2.77
C MET A 452 -16.11 19.91 2.34
N ILE A 453 -17.37 19.67 1.97
CA ILE A 453 -17.86 18.35 1.57
C ILE A 453 -17.34 17.97 0.19
N ASP A 454 -17.32 18.91 -0.76
CA ASP A 454 -16.71 18.68 -2.06
C ASP A 454 -15.20 18.41 -1.92
N LYS A 455 -14.50 19.14 -1.04
CA LYS A 455 -13.09 18.87 -0.72
C LYS A 455 -12.88 17.48 -0.11
N LEU A 456 -13.77 17.04 0.77
CA LEU A 456 -13.73 15.70 1.37
C LEU A 456 -13.87 14.61 0.30
N ILE A 457 -14.83 14.76 -0.62
CA ILE A 457 -15.07 13.82 -1.74
C ILE A 457 -13.86 13.79 -2.67
N ASP A 458 -13.33 14.95 -3.06
CA ASP A 458 -12.17 15.05 -3.94
C ASP A 458 -10.91 14.44 -3.32
N ASN A 459 -10.70 14.67 -2.03
CA ASN A 459 -9.60 14.06 -1.30
C ASN A 459 -9.72 12.53 -1.28
N HIS A 460 -10.93 11.96 -1.11
CA HIS A 460 -11.13 10.51 -1.20
C HIS A 460 -10.82 9.97 -2.61
N LYS A 461 -11.24 10.68 -3.67
CA LYS A 461 -10.90 10.33 -5.06
C LYS A 461 -9.38 10.39 -5.30
N GLN A 462 -8.70 11.37 -4.73
CA GLN A 462 -7.23 11.47 -4.79
C GLN A 462 -6.55 10.32 -4.04
N ILE A 463 -7.02 9.95 -2.84
CA ILE A 463 -6.51 8.80 -2.09
C ILE A 463 -6.64 7.52 -2.93
N ARG A 464 -7.80 7.27 -3.55
CA ARG A 464 -7.99 6.12 -4.46
C ARG A 464 -6.94 6.11 -5.57
N THR A 465 -6.79 7.24 -6.26
CA THR A 465 -5.89 7.39 -7.40
C THR A 465 -4.43 7.19 -7.00
N LEU A 466 -3.98 7.84 -5.93
CA LEU A 466 -2.61 7.72 -5.41
C LEU A 466 -2.32 6.30 -4.92
N THR A 467 -3.30 5.65 -4.27
CA THR A 467 -3.19 4.26 -3.84
C THR A 467 -3.00 3.32 -5.03
N GLN A 468 -3.78 3.51 -6.09
CA GLN A 468 -3.66 2.72 -7.33
C GLN A 468 -2.29 2.94 -8.01
N ILE A 469 -1.84 4.20 -8.11
CA ILE A 469 -0.52 4.55 -8.66
C ILE A 469 0.58 3.87 -7.85
N ARG A 470 0.57 4.03 -6.52
CA ARG A 470 1.55 3.41 -5.62
C ARG A 470 1.57 1.90 -5.77
N ASN A 471 0.40 1.25 -5.74
CA ASN A 471 0.31 -0.21 -5.85
C ASN A 471 0.80 -0.73 -7.21
N THR A 472 0.62 0.07 -8.28
CA THR A 472 1.11 -0.25 -9.63
C THR A 472 2.62 -0.04 -9.75
N LEU A 473 3.13 1.05 -9.16
CA LEU A 473 4.56 1.40 -9.23
C LEU A 473 5.41 0.54 -8.30
N LEU A 474 4.91 0.15 -7.13
CA LEU A 474 5.67 -0.61 -6.14
C LEU A 474 6.39 -1.83 -6.73
N PRO A 475 5.70 -2.82 -7.34
CA PRO A 475 6.38 -3.99 -7.90
C PRO A 475 7.33 -3.61 -9.05
N LYS A 476 6.92 -2.67 -9.92
CA LYS A 476 7.72 -2.22 -11.08
C LYS A 476 9.01 -1.51 -10.70
N LEU A 477 8.97 -0.73 -9.63
CA LEU A 477 10.15 -0.07 -9.08
C LEU A 477 11.03 -1.08 -8.34
N MET A 478 10.45 -2.07 -7.67
CA MET A 478 11.20 -3.05 -6.87
C MET A 478 11.83 -4.19 -7.67
N ASN A 479 11.31 -4.49 -8.87
CA ASN A 479 11.90 -5.45 -9.80
C ASN A 479 12.71 -4.79 -10.91
N GLY A 480 12.65 -3.46 -10.99
CA GLY A 480 13.42 -2.69 -11.92
C GLY A 480 12.87 -2.57 -13.34
N GLU A 481 11.60 -2.90 -13.56
CA GLU A 481 10.90 -2.58 -14.81
C GLU A 481 10.80 -1.07 -15.05
N VAL A 482 10.65 -0.28 -13.98
CA VAL A 482 10.65 1.18 -14.01
C VAL A 482 11.88 1.68 -13.24
N ARG A 483 12.67 2.54 -13.90
CA ARG A 483 13.83 3.21 -13.31
C ARG A 483 13.45 4.61 -12.82
N VAL A 484 14.28 5.11 -11.92
CA VAL A 484 14.16 6.47 -11.39
C VAL A 484 15.40 7.23 -11.81
N ASP A 485 15.21 8.37 -12.45
CA ASP A 485 16.31 9.28 -12.77
C ASP A 485 16.90 9.82 -11.46
N LEU A 486 18.22 9.71 -11.33
CA LEU A 486 18.97 9.92 -10.08
C LEU A 486 19.44 11.34 -9.85
#